data_AF-A0A2G3E8I3-F1
#
_entry.id   AF-A0A2G3E8I3-F1
#
_cell.length_a   1.000
_cell.length_b   1.000
_cell.length_c   1.000
_cell.angle_alpha   90.00
_cell.angle_beta   90.00
_cell.angle_gamma   90.00
#
_symmetry.space_group_name_H-M   'P 1'
#
loop_
_entity.id
_entity.type
_entity.pdbx_description
1 polymer ?
#
loop_
_entity_poly.entity_id
_entity_poly.type
_entity_poly.pdbx_seq_one_letter_code
_entity_poly.pdbx_strand_id
1 'polypeptide(L)'
;MKLFYSYIKSIIGGVCLFLGFFGLLVLSFALYELPLMAVVYPMLLCTLIGLLYLIYRYYVTYKRYKEISELKKSAAELIEFFPNSYRILDEDYCEVIENLLAQKRKDMELIKDETDKLMDYYTLWVHQIKTPIASMRLRLQKEDSELSRSLLSDLGRIERYVEMVLTYLRLEGAGSDYIFKEYDLDSIIGEVVKKFAGDFILRKIKLRYSPVEKKVLTDEKWLSFVIDQVMSNALKYTKQGEISIYVEEPLTLCIEDTGMGISPEDLPRIFERNYTGVRGRADKKASGLGLYLCSRICKNLNHEISAESQVGRGTKIKINLETKRTIIE
;
A
#
# COMPACT_ATOMS: atom_id res chain seq x y z
N MET A 1 -32.17 18.21 -0.72
CA MET A 1 -32.84 18.89 -1.85
C MET A 1 -33.00 18.02 -3.11
N LYS A 2 -31.94 17.38 -3.64
CA LYS A 2 -32.04 16.54 -4.88
C LYS A 2 -33.06 15.40 -4.80
N LEU A 3 -33.16 14.73 -3.65
CA LEU A 3 -34.13 13.65 -3.41
C LEU A 3 -35.59 14.08 -3.53
N PHE A 4 -35.94 15.18 -2.87
CA PHE A 4 -37.30 15.70 -2.85
C PHE A 4 -37.76 16.07 -4.26
N TYR A 5 -36.88 16.71 -5.03
CA TYR A 5 -37.14 17.04 -6.43
C TYR A 5 -37.32 15.79 -7.31
N SER A 6 -36.45 14.78 -7.15
CA SER A 6 -36.57 13.51 -7.87
C SER A 6 -37.85 12.74 -7.50
N TYR A 7 -38.24 12.77 -6.22
CA TYR A 7 -39.47 12.16 -5.73
C TYR A 7 -40.71 12.82 -6.32
N ILE A 8 -40.79 14.16 -6.31
CA ILE A 8 -41.87 14.92 -6.95
C ILE A 8 -41.95 14.54 -8.43
N LYS A 9 -40.82 14.53 -9.16
CA LYS A 9 -40.79 14.14 -10.58
C LYS A 9 -41.34 12.73 -10.83
N SER A 10 -41.10 11.80 -9.91
CA SER A 10 -41.62 10.42 -10.01
C SER A 10 -43.12 10.28 -9.77
N ILE A 11 -43.78 11.30 -9.21
CA ILE A 11 -45.19 11.26 -8.81
C ILE A 11 -46.05 12.26 -9.59
N ILE A 12 -45.45 13.24 -10.28
CA ILE A 12 -46.15 14.23 -11.13
C ILE A 12 -47.21 13.58 -12.03
N GLY A 13 -46.90 12.47 -12.70
CA GLY A 13 -47.87 11.77 -13.55
C GLY A 13 -49.11 11.29 -12.78
N GLY A 14 -48.93 10.77 -11.58
CA GLY A 14 -50.04 10.34 -10.70
C GLY A 14 -50.84 11.50 -10.14
N VAL A 15 -50.20 12.63 -9.81
CA VAL A 15 -50.91 13.85 -9.38
C VAL A 15 -51.73 14.44 -10.52
N CYS A 16 -51.16 14.51 -11.74
CA CYS A 16 -51.89 14.99 -12.91
C CYS A 16 -53.12 14.13 -13.20
N LEU A 17 -52.99 12.80 -13.09
CA LEU A 17 -54.09 11.86 -13.30
C LEU A 17 -55.18 12.01 -12.20
N PHE A 18 -54.78 12.22 -10.95
CA PHE A 18 -55.70 12.49 -9.83
C PHE A 18 -56.46 13.81 -10.01
N LEU A 19 -55.77 14.88 -10.43
CA LEU A 19 -56.40 16.16 -10.77
C LEU A 19 -57.34 16.04 -11.99
N GLY A 20 -56.99 15.20 -12.96
CA GLY A 20 -57.86 14.86 -14.10
C GLY A 20 -59.18 14.23 -13.65
N PHE A 21 -59.15 13.29 -12.71
CA PHE A 21 -60.37 12.69 -12.14
C PHE A 21 -61.24 13.71 -11.41
N PHE A 22 -60.63 14.62 -10.65
CA PHE A 22 -61.34 15.73 -10.03
C PHE A 22 -62.02 16.65 -11.04
N GLY A 23 -61.32 16.99 -12.13
CA GLY A 23 -61.91 17.76 -13.23
C GLY A 23 -63.12 17.06 -13.85
N LEU A 24 -63.02 15.76 -14.11
CA LEU A 24 -64.13 14.96 -14.65
C LEU A 24 -65.33 14.90 -13.70
N LEU A 25 -65.08 14.78 -12.39
CA LEU A 25 -66.15 14.68 -11.38
C LEU A 25 -66.91 16.00 -11.23
N VAL A 26 -66.19 17.13 -11.23
CA VAL A 26 -66.79 18.48 -11.24
C VAL A 26 -67.57 18.73 -12.54
N LEU A 27 -67.00 18.35 -13.69
CA LEU A 27 -67.66 18.49 -14.99
C LEU A 27 -68.95 17.69 -15.07
N SER A 28 -68.94 16.45 -14.56
CA SER A 28 -70.13 15.60 -14.49
C SER A 28 -71.24 16.27 -13.67
N PHE A 29 -70.94 16.81 -12.49
CA PHE A 29 -71.97 17.46 -11.67
C PHE A 29 -72.48 18.77 -12.28
N ALA A 30 -71.62 19.53 -12.97
CA ALA A 30 -72.02 20.72 -13.70
C ALA A 30 -72.98 20.40 -14.87
N LEU A 31 -72.72 19.31 -15.61
CA LEU A 31 -73.56 18.86 -16.74
C LEU A 31 -74.96 18.40 -16.32
N TYR A 32 -75.12 17.89 -15.10
CA TYR A 32 -76.41 17.43 -14.54
C TYR A 32 -77.13 18.50 -13.71
N GLU A 33 -76.65 19.75 -13.69
CA GLU A 33 -77.18 20.87 -12.88
C GLU A 33 -77.30 20.56 -11.37
N LEU A 34 -76.45 19.66 -10.86
CA LEU A 34 -76.42 19.32 -9.44
C LEU A 34 -75.65 20.39 -8.65
N PRO A 35 -75.98 20.59 -7.35
CA PRO A 35 -75.27 21.55 -6.52
C PRO A 35 -73.80 21.11 -6.36
N LEU A 36 -72.88 21.93 -6.88
CA LEU A 36 -71.43 21.68 -6.84
C LEU A 36 -70.89 21.49 -5.42
N MET A 37 -71.57 22.04 -4.41
CA MET A 37 -71.24 21.85 -2.99
C MET A 37 -71.28 20.37 -2.56
N ALA A 38 -72.07 19.53 -3.23
CA ALA A 38 -72.14 18.10 -2.94
C ALA A 38 -70.85 17.35 -3.32
N VAL A 39 -70.05 17.88 -4.25
CA VAL A 39 -68.79 17.27 -4.71
C VAL A 39 -67.60 17.67 -3.85
N VAL A 40 -67.67 18.84 -3.21
CA VAL A 40 -66.57 19.40 -2.41
C VAL A 40 -66.18 18.48 -1.26
N TYR A 41 -67.16 17.89 -0.56
CA TYR A 41 -66.89 17.02 0.58
C TYR A 41 -66.15 15.71 0.19
N PRO A 42 -66.62 14.93 -0.81
CA PRO A 42 -65.86 13.80 -1.35
C PRO A 42 -64.47 14.17 -1.87
N MET A 43 -64.31 15.32 -2.53
CA MET A 43 -63.00 15.78 -3.01
C MET A 43 -62.03 16.02 -1.85
N LEU A 44 -62.49 16.67 -0.77
CA LEU A 44 -61.69 16.92 0.42
C LEU A 44 -61.28 15.62 1.13
N LEU A 45 -62.16 14.61 1.16
CA LEU A 45 -61.82 13.32 1.74
C LEU A 45 -60.77 12.58 0.89
N CYS A 46 -60.93 12.59 -0.43
CA CYS A 46 -59.98 11.98 -1.36
C CYS A 46 -58.61 12.66 -1.34
N THR A 47 -58.55 14.01 -1.22
CA THR A 47 -57.27 14.73 -1.07
C THR A 47 -56.58 14.36 0.22
N LEU A 48 -57.30 14.26 1.34
CA LEU A 48 -56.72 13.88 2.63
C LEU A 48 -56.09 12.48 2.58
N ILE A 49 -56.81 11.50 2.03
CA ILE A 49 -56.29 10.13 1.87
C ILE A 49 -55.07 10.11 0.92
N GLY A 50 -55.15 10.86 -0.19
CA GLY A 50 -54.04 11.00 -1.13
C GLY A 50 -52.78 11.60 -0.48
N LEU A 51 -52.93 12.64 0.34
CA LEU A 51 -51.83 13.26 1.08
C LEU A 51 -51.20 12.29 2.09
N LEU A 52 -52.01 11.55 2.85
CA LEU A 52 -51.50 10.54 3.78
C LEU A 52 -50.71 9.44 3.06
N TYR A 53 -51.19 8.98 1.90
CA TYR A 53 -50.49 8.01 1.06
C TYR A 53 -49.15 8.56 0.52
N LEU A 54 -49.12 9.82 0.08
CA LEU A 54 -47.89 10.47 -0.36
C LEU A 54 -46.88 10.63 0.76
N ILE A 55 -47.32 11.04 1.96
CA ILE A 55 -46.45 11.14 3.14
C ILE A 55 -45.85 9.77 3.48
N TYR A 56 -46.68 8.72 3.51
CA TYR A 56 -46.22 7.35 3.75
C TYR A 56 -45.18 6.90 2.70
N ARG A 57 -45.47 7.11 1.41
CA ARG A 57 -44.54 6.77 0.32
C ARG A 57 -43.24 7.56 0.39
N TYR A 58 -43.30 8.84 0.76
CA TYR A 58 -42.11 9.67 0.92
C TYR A 58 -41.25 9.15 2.06
N TYR A 59 -41.86 8.82 3.21
CA TYR A 59 -41.16 8.26 4.36
C TYR A 59 -40.42 6.96 4.02
N VAL A 60 -41.08 6.01 3.34
CA VAL A 60 -40.45 4.75 2.90
C VAL A 60 -39.28 5.01 1.94
N THR A 61 -39.45 5.94 0.99
CA THR A 61 -38.39 6.29 0.02
C THR A 61 -37.20 6.97 0.71
N TYR A 62 -37.47 7.83 1.69
CA TYR A 62 -36.46 8.53 2.46
C TYR A 62 -35.62 7.55 3.30
N LYS A 63 -36.27 6.59 3.97
CA LYS A 63 -35.58 5.55 4.75
C LYS A 63 -34.61 4.74 3.86
N ARG A 64 -35.06 4.29 2.68
CA ARG A 64 -34.23 3.57 1.71
C ARG A 64 -33.04 4.39 1.21
N TYR A 65 -33.26 5.66 0.88
CA TYR A 65 -32.16 6.52 0.45
C TYR A 65 -31.10 6.65 1.53
N LYS A 66 -31.51 6.75 2.81
CA LYS A 66 -30.58 6.84 3.93
C LYS A 66 -29.74 5.57 4.04
N GLU A 67 -30.37 4.39 4.01
CA GLU A 67 -29.69 3.08 4.04
C GLU A 67 -28.67 2.94 2.89
N ILE A 68 -29.09 3.22 1.65
CA ILE A 68 -28.19 3.17 0.48
C ILE A 68 -27.10 4.24 0.56
N SER A 69 -27.39 5.43 1.10
CA SER A 69 -26.40 6.50 1.27
C SER A 69 -25.36 6.18 2.33
N GLU A 70 -25.70 5.37 3.34
CA GLU A 70 -24.76 4.85 4.33
C GLU A 70 -23.90 3.74 3.73
N LEU A 71 -24.48 2.85 2.92
CA LEU A 71 -23.74 1.85 2.16
C LEU A 71 -22.76 2.47 1.17
N LYS A 72 -23.13 3.57 0.48
CA LYS A 72 -22.24 4.31 -0.43
C LYS A 72 -21.01 4.92 0.25
N LYS A 73 -21.08 5.16 1.55
CA LYS A 73 -19.94 5.68 2.34
C LYS A 73 -19.07 4.55 2.87
N SER A 74 -19.58 3.33 2.87
CA SER A 74 -18.85 2.12 3.26
C SER A 74 -18.08 1.58 2.07
N ALA A 75 -16.93 0.94 2.30
CA ALA A 75 -16.19 0.31 1.22
C ALA A 75 -17.05 -0.80 0.58
N ALA A 76 -17.10 -0.86 -0.74
CA ALA A 76 -17.91 -1.84 -1.49
C ALA A 76 -17.59 -3.30 -1.11
N GLU A 77 -16.39 -3.55 -0.60
CA GLU A 77 -15.90 -4.85 -0.13
C GLU A 77 -16.53 -5.30 1.19
N LEU A 78 -17.12 -4.39 1.99
CA LEU A 78 -17.74 -4.68 3.30
C LEU A 78 -19.26 -4.86 3.22
N ILE A 79 -19.86 -4.78 2.04
CA ILE A 79 -21.30 -4.91 1.86
C ILE A 79 -21.63 -6.41 1.74
N GLU A 80 -21.86 -7.06 2.89
CA GLU A 80 -22.26 -8.47 2.94
C GLU A 80 -23.76 -8.67 2.68
N PHE A 81 -24.60 -7.67 2.94
CA PHE A 81 -26.05 -7.77 2.81
C PHE A 81 -26.65 -6.52 2.19
N PHE A 82 -27.44 -6.69 1.14
CA PHE A 82 -28.31 -5.65 0.62
C PHE A 82 -29.60 -5.59 1.44
N PRO A 83 -30.13 -4.39 1.74
CA PRO A 83 -31.39 -4.27 2.48
C PRO A 83 -32.54 -4.92 1.71
N ASN A 84 -33.43 -5.60 2.45
CA ASN A 84 -34.57 -6.32 1.91
C ASN A 84 -35.39 -5.45 0.93
N SER A 85 -35.56 -5.98 -0.27
CA SER A 85 -36.39 -5.41 -1.31
C SER A 85 -37.88 -5.65 -1.02
N TYR A 86 -38.75 -4.73 -1.47
CA TYR A 86 -40.21 -4.89 -1.42
C TYR A 86 -40.83 -4.84 -2.83
N ARG A 87 -40.02 -4.95 -3.88
CA ARG A 87 -40.43 -4.95 -5.30
C ARG A 87 -39.65 -6.03 -6.05
N ILE A 88 -40.33 -6.75 -6.93
CA ILE A 88 -39.74 -7.81 -7.76
C ILE A 88 -38.49 -7.31 -8.53
N LEU A 89 -38.57 -6.14 -9.18
CA LEU A 89 -37.41 -5.55 -9.88
C LEU A 89 -36.22 -5.25 -8.95
N ASP A 90 -36.48 -4.84 -7.72
CA ASP A 90 -35.42 -4.53 -6.75
C ASP A 90 -34.74 -5.85 -6.27
N GLU A 91 -35.44 -6.99 -6.29
CA GLU A 91 -34.87 -8.33 -6.02
C GLU A 91 -33.96 -8.78 -7.16
N ASP A 92 -34.41 -8.66 -8.42
CA ASP A 92 -33.61 -8.99 -9.61
C ASP A 92 -32.29 -8.19 -9.64
N TYR A 93 -32.34 -6.90 -9.29
CA TYR A 93 -31.13 -6.07 -9.19
C TYR A 93 -30.17 -6.55 -8.08
N CYS A 94 -30.70 -7.00 -6.92
CA CYS A 94 -29.87 -7.53 -5.85
C CYS A 94 -29.18 -8.82 -6.29
N GLU A 95 -29.90 -9.74 -6.94
CA GLU A 95 -29.34 -11.00 -7.44
C GLU A 95 -28.24 -10.77 -8.48
N VAL A 96 -28.44 -9.83 -9.42
CA VAL A 96 -27.39 -9.45 -10.39
C VAL A 96 -26.15 -8.91 -9.68
N ILE A 97 -26.32 -8.07 -8.66
CA ILE A 97 -25.19 -7.52 -7.91
C ILE A 97 -24.47 -8.61 -7.11
N GLU A 98 -25.20 -9.52 -6.45
CA GLU A 98 -24.61 -10.65 -5.73
C GLU A 98 -23.81 -11.57 -6.65
N ASN A 99 -24.33 -11.88 -7.84
CA ASN A 99 -23.62 -12.65 -8.85
C ASN A 99 -22.35 -11.93 -9.34
N LEU A 100 -22.41 -10.61 -9.56
CA LEU A 100 -21.23 -9.82 -9.92
C LEU A 100 -20.18 -9.80 -8.80
N LEU A 101 -20.60 -9.68 -7.53
CA LEU A 101 -19.70 -9.73 -6.38
C LEU A 101 -19.06 -11.13 -6.23
N ALA A 102 -19.85 -12.19 -6.41
CA ALA A 102 -19.35 -13.57 -6.39
C ALA A 102 -18.34 -13.82 -7.52
N GLN A 103 -18.63 -13.35 -8.73
CA GLN A 103 -17.71 -13.43 -9.85
C GLN A 103 -16.42 -12.65 -9.57
N LYS A 104 -16.51 -11.42 -9.05
CA LYS A 104 -15.34 -10.63 -8.66
C LYS A 104 -14.49 -11.30 -7.60
N ARG A 105 -15.11 -11.91 -6.57
CA ARG A 105 -14.39 -12.69 -5.56
C ARG A 105 -13.63 -13.85 -6.20
N LYS A 106 -14.27 -14.60 -7.10
CA LYS A 106 -13.65 -15.71 -7.82
C LYS A 106 -12.47 -15.26 -8.70
N ASP A 107 -12.62 -14.16 -9.43
CA ASP A 107 -11.54 -13.59 -10.25
C ASP A 107 -10.36 -13.16 -9.39
N MET A 108 -10.62 -12.53 -8.24
CA MET A 108 -9.59 -12.14 -7.27
C MET A 108 -8.88 -13.34 -6.65
N GLU A 109 -9.61 -14.40 -6.32
CA GLU A 109 -9.03 -15.66 -5.83
C GLU A 109 -8.13 -16.31 -6.88
N LEU A 110 -8.55 -16.35 -8.15
CA LEU A 110 -7.73 -16.86 -9.26
C LEU A 110 -6.43 -16.06 -9.43
N ILE A 111 -6.53 -14.73 -9.46
CA ILE A 111 -5.35 -13.85 -9.57
C ILE A 111 -4.40 -14.05 -8.39
N LYS A 112 -4.96 -14.20 -7.17
CA LYS A 112 -4.17 -14.45 -5.97
C LYS A 112 -3.44 -15.81 -6.05
N ASP A 113 -4.16 -16.88 -6.40
CA ASP A 113 -3.58 -18.22 -6.56
C ASP A 113 -2.48 -18.25 -7.63
N GLU A 114 -2.67 -17.58 -8.78
CA GLU A 114 -1.61 -17.43 -9.79
C GLU A 114 -0.39 -16.66 -9.26
N THR A 115 -0.62 -15.61 -8.48
CA THR A 115 0.45 -14.80 -7.87
C THR A 115 1.24 -15.61 -6.84
N ASP A 116 0.55 -16.35 -5.97
CA ASP A 116 1.16 -17.21 -4.94
C ASP A 116 2.00 -18.32 -5.60
N LYS A 117 1.49 -18.97 -6.65
CA LYS A 117 2.25 -19.97 -7.45
C LYS A 117 3.51 -19.38 -8.07
N LEU A 118 3.44 -18.15 -8.61
CA LEU A 118 4.62 -17.47 -9.14
C LEU A 118 5.65 -17.18 -8.04
N MET A 119 5.21 -16.74 -6.86
CA MET A 119 6.09 -16.50 -5.72
C MET A 119 6.80 -17.77 -5.25
N ASP A 120 6.08 -18.88 -5.17
CA ASP A 120 6.65 -20.19 -4.80
C ASP A 120 7.69 -20.65 -5.83
N TYR A 121 7.37 -20.51 -7.12
CA TYR A 121 8.27 -20.85 -8.21
C TYR A 121 9.58 -20.05 -8.16
N TYR A 122 9.50 -18.72 -7.99
CA TYR A 122 10.70 -17.89 -7.87
C TYR A 122 11.50 -18.17 -6.60
N THR A 123 10.81 -18.47 -5.48
CA THR A 123 11.47 -18.85 -4.22
C THR A 123 12.28 -20.14 -4.38
N LEU A 124 11.69 -21.17 -5.00
CA LEU A 124 12.38 -22.41 -5.34
C LEU A 124 13.60 -22.17 -6.23
N TRP A 125 13.45 -21.36 -7.28
CA TRP A 125 14.55 -21.00 -8.19
C TRP A 125 15.72 -20.35 -7.46
N VAL A 126 15.44 -19.42 -6.54
CA VAL A 126 16.51 -18.80 -5.76
C VAL A 126 17.21 -19.84 -4.88
N HIS A 127 16.48 -20.73 -4.20
CA HIS A 127 17.11 -21.80 -3.42
C HIS A 127 18.02 -22.67 -4.27
N GLN A 128 17.60 -23.02 -5.50
CA GLN A 128 18.42 -23.79 -6.44
C GLN A 128 19.67 -23.04 -6.90
N ILE A 129 19.62 -21.71 -7.04
CA ILE A 129 20.77 -20.86 -7.40
C ILE A 129 21.76 -20.70 -6.24
N LYS A 130 21.31 -20.71 -4.98
CA LYS A 130 22.22 -20.61 -3.81
C LYS A 130 23.18 -21.79 -3.70
N THR A 131 22.75 -23.00 -4.07
CA THR A 131 23.58 -24.22 -4.00
C THR A 131 24.85 -24.16 -4.87
N PRO A 132 24.80 -23.86 -6.18
CA PRO A 132 26.01 -23.76 -7.00
C PRO A 132 26.89 -22.57 -6.59
N ILE A 133 26.31 -21.46 -6.11
CA ILE A 133 27.08 -20.34 -5.54
C ILE A 133 27.90 -20.81 -4.33
N ALA A 134 27.29 -21.53 -3.39
CA ALA A 134 28.00 -22.06 -2.22
C ALA A 134 29.14 -23.01 -2.63
N SER A 135 28.90 -23.88 -3.62
CA SER A 135 29.92 -24.77 -4.18
C SER A 135 31.09 -23.99 -4.83
N MET A 136 30.78 -22.95 -5.61
CA MET A 136 31.80 -22.07 -6.21
C MET A 136 32.62 -21.35 -5.14
N ARG A 137 31.98 -20.82 -4.09
CA ARG A 137 32.66 -20.16 -2.97
C ARG A 137 33.65 -21.10 -2.29
N LEU A 138 33.23 -22.32 -1.96
CA LEU A 138 34.10 -23.33 -1.34
C LEU A 138 35.31 -23.70 -2.20
N ARG A 139 35.14 -23.74 -3.53
CA ARG A 139 36.26 -24.00 -4.46
C ARG A 139 37.24 -22.84 -4.52
N LEU A 140 36.73 -21.62 -4.68
CA LEU A 140 37.56 -20.42 -4.77
C LEU A 140 38.31 -20.16 -3.45
N GLN A 141 37.70 -20.42 -2.30
CA GLN A 141 38.38 -20.28 -1.00
C GLN A 141 39.60 -21.19 -0.82
N LYS A 142 39.73 -22.27 -1.60
CA LYS A 142 40.90 -23.17 -1.53
C LYS A 142 42.14 -22.61 -2.25
N GLU A 143 41.95 -21.67 -3.17
CA GLU A 143 43.03 -21.06 -3.95
C GLU A 143 43.21 -19.59 -3.58
N ASP A 144 44.38 -19.22 -3.06
CA ASP A 144 44.69 -17.81 -2.76
C ASP A 144 45.43 -17.14 -3.92
N SER A 145 44.73 -17.00 -5.05
CA SER A 145 45.19 -16.25 -6.23
C SER A 145 44.47 -14.91 -6.35
N GLU A 146 45.08 -13.92 -7.02
CA GLU A 146 44.39 -12.65 -7.31
C GLU A 146 43.09 -12.86 -8.10
N LEU A 147 43.08 -13.83 -9.02
CA LEU A 147 41.89 -14.22 -9.77
C LEU A 147 40.80 -14.77 -8.83
N SER A 148 41.17 -15.63 -7.88
CA SER A 148 40.22 -16.18 -6.90
C SER A 148 39.60 -15.10 -6.03
N ARG A 149 40.41 -14.14 -5.53
CA ARG A 149 39.90 -12.99 -4.74
C ARG A 149 38.94 -12.12 -5.56
N SER A 150 39.24 -11.88 -6.82
CA SER A 150 38.36 -11.15 -7.74
C SER A 150 37.03 -11.89 -7.97
N LEU A 151 37.09 -13.19 -8.26
CA LEU A 151 35.90 -14.03 -8.47
C LEU A 151 35.06 -14.17 -7.19
N LEU A 152 35.68 -14.24 -6.01
CA LEU A 152 34.97 -14.24 -4.73
C LEU A 152 34.21 -12.92 -4.48
N SER A 153 34.79 -11.78 -4.87
CA SER A 153 34.12 -10.48 -4.80
C SER A 153 32.90 -10.42 -5.73
N ASP A 154 33.03 -10.89 -6.97
CA ASP A 154 31.92 -10.95 -7.92
C ASP A 154 30.85 -11.95 -7.49
N LEU A 155 31.24 -13.11 -6.95
CA LEU A 155 30.31 -14.10 -6.40
C LEU A 155 29.54 -13.56 -5.20
N GLY A 156 30.19 -12.80 -4.31
CA GLY A 156 29.52 -12.07 -3.23
C GLY A 156 28.54 -11.01 -3.74
N ARG A 157 28.81 -10.40 -4.90
CA ARG A 157 27.84 -9.49 -5.55
C ARG A 157 26.63 -10.26 -6.08
N ILE A 158 26.81 -11.43 -6.68
CA ILE A 158 25.72 -12.29 -7.14
C ILE A 158 24.85 -12.71 -5.94
N GLU A 159 25.45 -13.15 -4.84
CA GLU A 159 24.72 -13.50 -3.62
C GLU A 159 23.83 -12.37 -3.11
N ARG A 160 24.33 -11.13 -3.12
CA ARG A 160 23.52 -9.97 -2.73
C ARG A 160 22.32 -9.76 -3.65
N TYR A 161 22.48 -9.96 -4.96
CA TYR A 161 21.34 -9.88 -5.89
C TYR A 161 20.33 -10.99 -5.65
N VAL A 162 20.79 -12.19 -5.35
CA VAL A 162 19.94 -13.33 -5.01
C VAL A 162 19.16 -13.07 -3.70
N GLU A 163 19.82 -12.52 -2.68
CA GLU A 163 19.17 -12.16 -1.42
C GLU A 163 18.18 -10.99 -1.60
N MET A 164 18.51 -10.01 -2.46
CA MET A 164 17.61 -8.92 -2.82
C MET A 164 16.32 -9.45 -3.48
N VAL A 165 16.42 -10.43 -4.37
CA VAL A 165 15.23 -11.07 -4.99
C VAL A 165 14.39 -11.81 -3.95
N LEU A 166 15.00 -12.60 -3.06
CA LEU A 166 14.26 -13.25 -1.97
C LEU A 166 13.54 -12.26 -1.08
N THR A 167 14.22 -11.16 -0.75
CA THR A 167 13.68 -10.12 0.12
C THR A 167 12.48 -9.45 -0.55
N TYR A 168 12.58 -9.17 -1.85
CA TYR A 168 11.46 -8.67 -2.65
C TYR A 168 10.27 -9.66 -2.64
N LEU A 169 10.50 -10.94 -2.92
CA LEU A 169 9.43 -11.95 -2.93
C LEU A 169 8.75 -12.06 -1.56
N ARG A 170 9.52 -12.04 -0.47
CA ARG A 170 8.99 -12.07 0.91
C ARG A 170 8.18 -10.84 1.28
N LEU A 171 8.48 -9.67 0.70
CA LEU A 171 7.75 -8.43 0.96
C LEU A 171 6.45 -8.31 0.15
N GLU A 172 6.36 -8.98 -0.99
CA GLU A 172 5.13 -9.02 -1.79
C GLU A 172 4.18 -10.14 -1.34
N GLY A 173 4.70 -11.21 -0.72
CA GLY A 173 3.89 -12.31 -0.19
C GLY A 173 2.98 -11.90 0.97
N ALA A 174 1.89 -12.64 1.17
CA ALA A 174 0.81 -12.35 2.11
C ALA A 174 1.15 -12.50 3.61
N GLY A 175 2.42 -12.57 3.99
CA GLY A 175 2.84 -12.77 5.38
C GLY A 175 4.35 -12.73 5.53
N SER A 176 4.89 -11.54 5.74
CA SER A 176 6.21 -11.44 6.39
C SER A 176 5.97 -11.58 7.89
N ASP A 177 6.29 -12.73 8.46
CA ASP A 177 6.31 -12.93 9.91
C ASP A 177 7.44 -12.09 10.51
N TYR A 178 7.14 -10.84 10.86
CA TYR A 178 8.07 -9.98 11.58
C TYR A 178 8.17 -10.45 13.03
N ILE A 179 9.40 -10.61 13.50
CA ILE A 179 9.70 -10.96 14.88
C ILE A 179 10.24 -9.71 15.56
N PHE A 180 9.33 -8.89 16.08
CA PHE A 180 9.68 -7.68 16.82
C PHE A 180 10.21 -8.03 18.22
N LYS A 181 11.46 -7.68 18.49
CA LYS A 181 12.09 -7.77 19.82
C LYS A 181 13.00 -6.57 20.05
N GLU A 182 13.39 -6.35 21.30
CA GLU A 182 14.45 -5.39 21.60
C GLU A 182 15.81 -6.02 21.27
N TYR A 183 16.49 -5.44 20.29
CA TYR A 183 17.82 -5.84 19.85
C TYR A 183 18.84 -4.76 20.20
N ASP A 184 20.07 -5.17 20.50
CA ASP A 184 21.20 -4.26 20.60
C ASP A 184 21.58 -3.76 19.18
N LEU A 185 21.60 -2.44 18.98
CA LEU A 185 21.85 -1.91 17.64
C LEU A 185 23.29 -2.19 17.17
N ASP A 186 24.23 -2.22 18.11
CA ASP A 186 25.64 -2.48 17.80
C ASP A 186 25.88 -3.92 17.33
N SER A 187 25.11 -4.89 17.82
CA SER A 187 25.21 -6.27 17.32
C SER A 187 24.80 -6.36 15.86
N ILE A 188 23.69 -5.71 15.48
CA ILE A 188 23.18 -5.70 14.10
C ILE A 188 24.18 -5.00 13.17
N ILE A 189 24.63 -3.80 13.55
CA ILE A 189 25.61 -3.03 12.75
C ILE A 189 26.92 -3.82 12.62
N GLY A 190 27.40 -4.41 13.71
CA GLY A 190 28.66 -5.15 13.76
C GLY A 190 28.67 -6.35 12.81
N GLU A 191 27.56 -7.10 12.68
CA GLU A 191 27.45 -8.19 11.71
C GLU A 191 27.56 -7.70 10.27
N VAL A 192 26.87 -6.61 9.93
CA VAL A 192 26.92 -6.03 8.58
C VAL A 192 28.31 -5.49 8.27
N VAL A 193 28.93 -4.76 9.21
CA VAL A 193 30.29 -4.23 9.05
C VAL A 193 31.31 -5.35 8.78
N LYS A 194 31.23 -6.47 9.54
CA LYS A 194 32.11 -7.63 9.33
C LYS A 194 32.00 -8.20 7.91
N LYS A 195 30.79 -8.26 7.34
CA LYS A 195 30.54 -8.74 5.98
C LYS A 195 31.25 -7.90 4.92
N PHE A 196 31.40 -6.58 5.15
CA PHE A 196 32.07 -5.66 4.21
C PHE A 196 33.55 -5.39 4.53
N ALA A 197 34.12 -5.99 5.58
CA ALA A 197 35.50 -5.73 6.00
C ALA A 197 36.52 -5.91 4.86
N GLY A 198 36.34 -6.95 4.03
CA GLY A 198 37.18 -7.18 2.85
C GLY A 198 37.07 -6.08 1.79
N ASP A 199 35.88 -5.54 1.55
CA ASP A 199 35.65 -4.44 0.59
C ASP A 199 36.31 -3.14 1.08
N PHE A 200 36.24 -2.84 2.38
CA PHE A 200 36.92 -1.68 2.98
C PHE A 200 38.44 -1.76 2.80
N ILE A 201 39.03 -2.94 3.05
CA ILE A 201 40.48 -3.17 2.92
C ILE A 201 40.91 -3.06 1.45
N LEU A 202 40.21 -3.77 0.55
CA LEU A 202 40.54 -3.81 -0.87
C LEU A 202 40.46 -2.41 -1.51
N ARG A 203 39.43 -1.63 -1.15
CA ARG A 203 39.18 -0.29 -1.70
C ARG A 203 39.91 0.82 -0.95
N LYS A 204 40.57 0.52 0.17
CA LYS A 204 41.24 1.49 1.05
C LYS A 204 40.32 2.62 1.53
N ILE A 205 39.06 2.28 1.81
CA ILE A 205 38.08 3.22 2.38
C ILE A 205 38.17 3.14 3.90
N LYS A 206 38.22 4.29 4.59
CA LYS A 206 38.23 4.30 6.05
C LYS A 206 36.82 4.09 6.59
N LEU A 207 36.68 3.22 7.58
CA LEU A 207 35.44 3.07 8.35
C LEU A 207 35.59 3.82 9.68
N ARG A 208 34.70 4.77 9.96
CA ARG A 208 34.52 5.34 11.30
C ARG A 208 33.24 4.80 11.89
N TYR A 209 33.35 4.04 12.96
CA TYR A 209 32.20 3.52 13.67
C TYR A 209 32.29 3.96 15.13
N SER A 210 31.24 4.65 15.58
CA SER A 210 31.08 5.01 17.00
C SER A 210 30.05 4.05 17.60
N PRO A 211 30.40 3.28 18.65
CA PRO A 211 29.43 2.45 19.36
C PRO A 211 28.22 3.27 19.78
N VAL A 212 27.04 2.72 19.58
CA VAL A 212 25.76 3.39 19.83
C VAL A 212 25.30 3.15 21.26
N GLU A 213 25.48 1.93 21.76
CA GLU A 213 25.04 1.44 23.09
C GLU A 213 23.53 1.63 23.33
N LYS A 214 22.70 1.51 22.29
CA LYS A 214 21.23 1.64 22.37
C LYS A 214 20.52 0.37 21.88
N LYS A 215 19.38 0.08 22.52
CA LYS A 215 18.45 -0.97 22.08
C LYS A 215 17.33 -0.39 21.23
N VAL A 216 16.86 -1.16 20.25
CA VAL A 216 15.77 -0.80 19.36
C VAL A 216 14.75 -1.93 19.28
N LEU A 217 13.45 -1.59 19.33
CA LEU A 217 12.38 -2.53 19.02
C LEU A 217 12.28 -2.68 17.49
N THR A 218 12.70 -3.83 16.97
CA THR A 218 12.75 -4.08 15.53
C THR A 218 12.77 -5.57 15.24
N ASP A 219 12.80 -5.93 13.96
CA ASP A 219 13.23 -7.24 13.51
C ASP A 219 14.68 -7.16 13.02
N GLU A 220 15.55 -7.98 13.63
CA GLU A 220 16.99 -8.02 13.35
C GLU A 220 17.31 -8.31 11.89
N LYS A 221 16.61 -9.27 11.28
CA LYS A 221 16.89 -9.71 9.91
C LYS A 221 16.53 -8.63 8.90
N TRP A 222 15.38 -7.99 9.09
CA TRP A 222 14.90 -6.94 8.20
C TRP A 222 15.72 -5.65 8.35
N LEU A 223 16.05 -5.26 9.58
CA LEU A 223 16.91 -4.08 9.80
C LEU A 223 18.35 -4.34 9.29
N SER A 224 18.89 -5.54 9.50
CA SER A 224 20.19 -5.94 8.95
C SER A 224 20.23 -5.83 7.43
N PHE A 225 19.15 -6.24 6.73
CA PHE A 225 19.03 -6.05 5.28
C PHE A 225 19.08 -4.56 4.88
N VAL A 226 18.36 -3.68 5.59
CA VAL A 226 18.37 -2.24 5.31
C VAL A 226 19.78 -1.68 5.45
N ILE A 227 20.46 -1.99 6.56
CA ILE A 227 21.83 -1.53 6.81
C ILE A 227 22.78 -2.10 5.75
N ASP A 228 22.67 -3.38 5.40
CA ASP A 228 23.48 -4.02 4.35
C ASP A 228 23.34 -3.32 3.00
N GLN A 229 22.11 -2.95 2.63
CA GLN A 229 21.82 -2.30 1.37
C GLN A 229 22.31 -0.85 1.32
N VAL A 230 22.19 -0.12 2.44
CA VAL A 230 22.74 1.23 2.58
C VAL A 230 24.27 1.21 2.54
N MET A 231 24.90 0.29 3.29
CA MET A 231 26.37 0.09 3.29
C MET A 231 26.89 -0.31 1.91
N SER A 232 26.20 -1.20 1.21
CA SER A 232 26.56 -1.58 -0.16
C SER A 232 26.51 -0.39 -1.12
N ASN A 233 25.56 0.53 -0.95
CA ASN A 233 25.48 1.75 -1.76
C ASN A 233 26.62 2.70 -1.41
N ALA A 234 26.87 2.95 -0.13
CA ALA A 234 27.98 3.78 0.34
C ALA A 234 29.33 3.31 -0.22
N LEU A 235 29.62 2.01 -0.16
CA LEU A 235 30.85 1.41 -0.71
C LEU A 235 30.91 1.43 -2.25
N LYS A 236 29.76 1.34 -2.91
CA LYS A 236 29.68 1.41 -4.38
C LYS A 236 30.00 2.80 -4.89
N TYR A 237 29.49 3.84 -4.23
CA TYR A 237 29.56 5.23 -4.70
C TYR A 237 30.73 6.03 -4.08
N THR A 238 31.42 5.47 -3.10
CA THR A 238 32.67 6.02 -2.54
C THR A 238 33.87 5.36 -3.21
N LYS A 239 34.60 6.13 -4.03
CA LYS A 239 35.84 5.65 -4.66
C LYS A 239 37.05 5.76 -3.73
N GLN A 240 37.12 6.87 -2.99
CA GLN A 240 38.16 7.18 -2.00
C GLN A 240 37.51 8.02 -0.90
N GLY A 241 38.03 7.90 0.32
CA GLY A 241 37.50 8.63 1.48
C GLY A 241 37.03 7.68 2.57
N GLU A 242 35.87 7.94 3.14
CA GLU A 242 35.40 7.26 4.33
C GLU A 242 33.89 7.07 4.40
N ILE A 243 33.50 6.11 5.22
CA ILE A 243 32.11 5.85 5.59
C ILE A 243 32.04 5.92 7.12
N SER A 244 31.10 6.70 7.62
CA SER A 244 30.86 6.91 9.05
C SER A 244 29.51 6.33 9.45
N ILE A 245 29.47 5.59 10.56
CA ILE A 245 28.25 5.05 11.17
C ILE A 245 28.17 5.57 12.61
N TYR A 246 27.07 6.25 12.92
CA TYR A 246 26.82 6.87 14.22
C TYR A 246 25.31 7.04 14.45
N VAL A 247 24.92 7.41 15.67
CA VAL A 247 23.53 7.72 16.01
C VAL A 247 23.40 9.17 16.44
N GLU A 248 22.44 9.88 15.84
CA GLU A 248 22.00 11.20 16.27
C GLU A 248 20.85 11.03 17.29
N GLU A 249 20.82 11.87 18.32
CA GLU A 249 19.73 11.89 19.30
C GLU A 249 18.39 12.30 18.64
N PRO A 250 17.24 11.74 19.07
CA PRO A 250 17.09 10.77 20.16
C PRO A 250 17.45 9.31 19.79
N LEU A 251 17.10 8.85 18.59
CA LEU A 251 17.45 7.49 18.11
C LEU A 251 17.45 7.39 16.58
N THR A 252 18.28 8.18 15.90
CA THR A 252 18.43 8.14 14.44
C THR A 252 19.77 7.53 14.04
N LEU A 253 19.76 6.36 13.39
CA LEU A 253 20.95 5.74 12.81
C LEU A 253 21.35 6.45 11.53
N CYS A 254 22.56 7.00 11.51
CA CYS A 254 23.15 7.69 10.38
C CYS A 254 24.27 6.87 9.76
N ILE A 255 24.19 6.65 8.45
CA ILE A 255 25.25 6.07 7.63
C ILE A 255 25.64 7.11 6.58
N GLU A 256 26.84 7.67 6.72
CA GLU A 256 27.33 8.78 5.91
C GLU A 256 28.56 8.38 5.11
N ASP A 257 28.52 8.60 3.80
CA ASP A 257 29.62 8.34 2.88
C ASP A 257 30.17 9.63 2.28
N THR A 258 31.47 9.67 1.95
CA THR A 258 32.10 10.80 1.25
C THR A 258 32.16 10.60 -0.27
N GLY A 259 31.18 9.90 -0.82
CA GLY A 259 31.12 9.54 -2.23
C GLY A 259 30.70 10.68 -3.14
N MET A 260 30.24 10.33 -4.34
CA MET A 260 29.88 11.32 -5.37
C MET A 260 28.66 12.20 -5.05
N GLY A 261 27.87 11.83 -4.04
CA GLY A 261 26.60 12.47 -3.71
C GLY A 261 25.51 12.32 -4.78
N ILE A 262 24.33 12.83 -4.47
CA ILE A 262 23.08 12.74 -5.25
C ILE A 262 22.66 14.16 -5.63
N SER A 263 22.14 14.35 -6.85
CA SER A 263 21.63 15.65 -7.27
C SER A 263 20.35 16.01 -6.51
N PRO A 264 20.08 17.31 -6.26
CA PRO A 264 18.83 17.74 -5.62
C PRO A 264 17.57 17.32 -6.38
N GLU A 265 17.66 17.14 -7.69
CA GLU A 265 16.56 16.66 -8.55
C GLU A 265 16.26 15.16 -8.35
N ASP A 266 17.30 14.37 -8.07
CA ASP A 266 17.18 12.92 -7.91
C ASP A 266 16.85 12.54 -6.45
N LEU A 267 17.30 13.35 -5.47
CA LEU A 267 17.19 13.07 -4.04
C LEU A 267 15.76 12.73 -3.56
N PRO A 268 14.69 13.44 -3.98
CA PRO A 268 13.32 13.12 -3.55
C PRO A 268 12.82 11.75 -4.06
N ARG A 269 13.48 11.21 -5.09
CA ARG A 269 12.99 10.07 -5.86
C ARG A 269 13.78 8.78 -5.62
N ILE A 270 14.86 8.84 -4.84
CA ILE A 270 15.76 7.68 -4.65
C ILE A 270 15.11 6.47 -3.97
N PHE A 271 13.99 6.69 -3.27
CA PHE A 271 13.19 5.64 -2.64
C PHE A 271 12.02 5.16 -3.52
N GLU A 272 11.85 5.74 -4.72
CA GLU A 272 10.83 5.29 -5.68
C GLU A 272 11.23 3.97 -6.34
N ARG A 273 10.23 3.13 -6.63
CA ARG A 273 10.44 1.85 -7.31
C ARG A 273 11.06 2.06 -8.70
N ASN A 274 12.09 1.28 -9.02
CA ASN A 274 12.79 1.28 -10.30
C ASN A 274 13.46 2.63 -10.64
N TYR A 275 13.62 3.52 -9.66
CA TYR A 275 14.28 4.79 -9.92
C TYR A 275 15.80 4.63 -9.91
N THR A 276 16.41 5.06 -11.01
CA THR A 276 17.86 5.17 -11.14
C THR A 276 18.13 6.59 -11.60
N GLY A 277 18.79 7.38 -10.75
CA GLY A 277 19.10 8.78 -11.03
C GLY A 277 19.81 8.99 -12.37
N VAL A 278 19.92 10.23 -12.84
CA VAL A 278 20.44 10.56 -14.19
C VAL A 278 21.83 9.93 -14.42
N ARG A 279 22.68 9.91 -13.39
CA ARG A 279 24.02 9.27 -13.44
C ARG A 279 23.99 7.77 -13.20
N GLY A 280 22.99 7.26 -12.49
CA GLY A 280 22.73 5.82 -12.35
C GLY A 280 22.30 5.17 -13.67
N ARG A 281 21.69 5.91 -14.60
CA ARG A 281 21.38 5.43 -15.96
C ARG A 281 22.63 5.25 -16.84
N ALA A 282 23.68 6.04 -16.60
CA ALA A 282 24.97 5.88 -17.28
C ALA A 282 25.70 4.61 -16.80
N ASP A 283 25.54 4.27 -15.52
CA ASP A 283 26.04 3.04 -14.92
C ASP A 283 24.95 1.95 -14.99
N LYS A 284 24.85 1.24 -16.13
CA LYS A 284 23.83 0.19 -16.47
C LYS A 284 23.63 -0.96 -15.45
N LYS A 285 24.21 -0.86 -14.26
CA LYS A 285 24.19 -1.81 -13.15
C LYS A 285 23.26 -1.40 -12.00
N ALA A 286 22.57 -0.27 -12.06
CA ALA A 286 21.61 0.14 -11.02
C ALA A 286 20.19 -0.39 -11.35
N SER A 287 19.58 -1.16 -10.44
CA SER A 287 18.20 -1.66 -10.60
C SER A 287 17.13 -0.70 -10.05
N GLY A 288 17.52 0.24 -9.18
CA GLY A 288 16.58 1.10 -8.46
C GLY A 288 15.70 0.38 -7.44
N LEU A 289 16.02 -0.88 -7.11
CA LEU A 289 15.20 -1.69 -6.20
C LEU A 289 15.66 -1.58 -4.74
N GLY A 290 16.97 -1.45 -4.49
CA GLY A 290 17.55 -1.54 -3.15
C GLY A 290 16.98 -0.53 -2.14
N LEU A 291 17.06 0.77 -2.44
CA LEU A 291 16.55 1.82 -1.55
C LEU A 291 15.01 1.82 -1.46
N TYR A 292 14.31 1.46 -2.54
CA TYR A 292 12.86 1.23 -2.49
C TYR A 292 12.48 0.12 -1.50
N LEU A 293 13.20 -1.01 -1.51
CA LEU A 293 13.00 -2.08 -0.53
C LEU A 293 13.30 -1.59 0.89
N CYS A 294 14.36 -0.81 1.08
CA CYS A 294 14.68 -0.22 2.38
C CYS A 294 13.52 0.62 2.91
N SER A 295 12.92 1.47 2.06
CA SER A 295 11.76 2.29 2.42
C SER A 295 10.54 1.45 2.81
N ARG A 296 10.22 0.40 2.05
CA ARG A 296 9.14 -0.53 2.41
C ARG A 296 9.40 -1.26 3.72
N ILE A 297 10.61 -1.76 3.92
CA ILE A 297 10.99 -2.47 5.14
C ILE A 297 10.91 -1.55 6.35
N CYS A 298 11.51 -0.36 6.29
CA CYS A 298 11.42 0.62 7.37
C CYS A 298 9.95 0.95 7.69
N LYS A 299 9.12 1.18 6.68
CA LYS A 299 7.68 1.43 6.87
C LYS A 299 6.98 0.26 7.59
N ASN A 300 7.27 -0.98 7.20
CA ASN A 300 6.70 -2.17 7.86
C ASN A 300 7.21 -2.36 9.30
N LEU A 301 8.45 -1.95 9.57
CA LEU A 301 9.03 -1.94 10.92
C LEU A 301 8.59 -0.73 11.77
N ASN A 302 7.77 0.17 11.21
CA ASN A 302 7.39 1.45 11.81
C ASN A 302 8.58 2.39 12.10
N HIS A 303 9.61 2.31 11.26
CA HIS A 303 10.78 3.21 11.21
C HIS A 303 10.68 4.14 10.00
N GLU A 304 11.35 5.29 10.06
CA GLU A 304 11.41 6.24 8.94
C GLU A 304 12.82 6.27 8.33
N ILE A 305 12.92 6.21 7.01
CA ILE A 305 14.19 6.36 6.29
C ILE A 305 14.17 7.64 5.45
N SER A 306 15.24 8.42 5.54
CA SER A 306 15.44 9.65 4.78
C SER A 306 16.89 9.78 4.31
N ALA A 307 17.16 10.74 3.43
CA ALA A 307 18.48 10.97 2.88
C ALA A 307 18.79 12.46 2.77
N GLU A 308 20.03 12.82 3.09
CA GLU A 308 20.63 14.12 2.87
C GLU A 308 21.86 13.92 1.99
N SER A 309 22.01 14.71 0.93
CA SER A 309 23.13 14.54 0.02
C SER A 309 23.52 15.83 -0.67
N GLN A 310 24.81 15.96 -0.95
CA GLN A 310 25.34 17.04 -1.75
C GLN A 310 26.34 16.47 -2.76
N VAL A 311 26.15 16.85 -4.03
CA VAL A 311 27.02 16.42 -5.14
C VAL A 311 28.47 16.77 -4.82
N GLY A 312 29.35 15.76 -4.89
CA GLY A 312 30.77 15.86 -4.63
C GLY A 312 31.18 15.89 -3.16
N ARG A 313 30.23 15.89 -2.22
CA ARG A 313 30.53 15.79 -0.78
C ARG A 313 30.18 14.42 -0.20
N GLY A 314 29.07 13.82 -0.63
CA GLY A 314 28.63 12.54 -0.08
C GLY A 314 27.13 12.39 0.08
N THR A 315 26.72 11.30 0.71
CA THR A 315 25.34 11.00 1.06
C THR A 315 25.25 10.52 2.51
N LYS A 316 24.30 11.07 3.25
CA LYS A 316 23.91 10.62 4.58
C LYS A 316 22.52 9.98 4.48
N ILE A 317 22.43 8.69 4.76
CA ILE A 317 21.16 7.99 4.97
C ILE A 317 20.84 7.99 6.45
N LYS A 318 19.62 8.39 6.80
CA LYS A 318 19.14 8.45 8.18
C LYS A 318 17.98 7.49 8.36
N ILE A 319 18.04 6.65 9.38
CA ILE A 319 16.99 5.72 9.77
C ILE A 319 16.54 6.11 11.17
N ASN A 320 15.37 6.74 11.29
CA ASN A 320 14.76 7.03 12.57
C ASN A 320 14.16 5.74 13.14
N LEU A 321 14.71 5.31 14.26
CA LEU A 321 14.36 4.07 14.95
C LEU A 321 13.45 4.30 16.17
N GLU A 322 12.98 5.54 16.36
CA GLU A 322 12.06 5.85 17.44
C GLU A 322 10.73 5.12 17.25
N THR A 323 10.43 4.22 18.17
CA THR A 323 9.12 3.61 18.23
C THR A 323 8.22 4.45 19.13
N LYS A 324 7.13 5.01 18.58
CA LYS A 324 6.04 5.53 19.41
C LYS A 324 5.44 4.34 20.16
N ARG A 325 5.64 4.28 21.48
CA ARG A 325 4.83 3.40 22.34
C ARG A 325 3.39 3.91 22.27
N THR A 326 2.60 3.37 21.35
CA THR A 326 1.15 3.54 21.43
C THR A 326 0.70 2.70 22.62
N ILE A 327 0.54 3.36 23.77
CA ILE A 327 -0.20 2.79 24.90
C ILE A 327 -1.62 2.62 24.36
N ILE A 328 -1.99 1.38 24.06
CA ILE A 328 -3.38 1.02 23.83
C ILE A 328 -3.98 0.95 25.23
N GLU A 329 -4.65 2.03 25.64
CA GLU A 329 -5.50 2.04 26.84
C GLU A 329 -6.74 1.16 26.66
#